data_AF-A0A661SAV3-F1
#
_entry.id   AF-A0A661SAV3-F1
#
_cell.length_a   1.000
_cell.length_b   1.000
_cell.length_c   1.000
_cell.angle_alpha   90.00
_cell.angle_beta   90.00
_cell.angle_gamma   90.00
#
_symmetry.space_group_name_H-M   'P 1'
#
loop_
_entity.id
_entity.type
_entity.pdbx_description
1 polymer ?
#
loop_
_entity_poly.entity_id
_entity_poly.type
_entity_poly.pdbx_seq_one_letter_code
_entity_poly.pdbx_strand_id
1 'polypeptide(L)'
;MRYELRQYGQLIAAVVAATRGNVKAKKFVKYHQNAMGQGRSDWRLLADALDCILAGERDENALCGSLDKTGIQAEIIRTILSGIENPRTVKTLLES
;
A
#
# COMPACT_ATOMS: atom_id res chain seq x y z
N MET A 1 5.18 -1.82 15.45
CA MET A 1 5.40 -2.26 14.06
C MET A 1 4.37 -3.28 13.54
N ARG A 2 4.44 -4.61 13.78
CA ARG A 2 3.47 -5.58 13.20
C ARG A 2 1.99 -5.34 13.57
N TYR A 3 1.73 -4.77 14.74
CA TYR A 3 0.38 -4.39 15.16
C TYR A 3 -0.19 -3.21 14.35
N GLU A 4 0.62 -2.19 14.09
CA GLU A 4 0.23 -1.02 13.30
C GLU A 4 0.02 -1.38 11.83
N LEU A 5 0.85 -2.27 11.28
CA LEU A 5 0.72 -2.72 9.89
C LEU A 5 -0.62 -3.45 9.64
N ARG A 6 -1.15 -4.17 10.65
CA ARG A 6 -2.45 -4.83 10.56
C ARG A 6 -3.62 -3.86 10.41
N GLN A 7 -3.53 -2.66 10.98
CA GLN A 7 -4.56 -1.64 10.80
C GLN A 7 -4.71 -1.24 9.32
N TYR A 8 -3.64 -1.40 8.53
CA TYR A 8 -3.62 -1.15 7.09
C TYR A 8 -3.85 -2.42 6.25
N GLY A 9 -4.13 -3.57 6.85
CA GLY A 9 -4.29 -4.84 6.14
C GLY A 9 -5.37 -4.78 5.05
N GLN A 10 -6.51 -4.13 5.32
CA GLN A 10 -7.58 -3.96 4.33
C GLN A 10 -7.15 -3.07 3.16
N LEU A 11 -6.41 -2.00 3.43
CA LEU A 11 -5.85 -1.13 2.39
C LEU A 11 -4.84 -1.90 1.53
N ILE A 12 -3.90 -2.61 2.16
CA ILE A 12 -2.89 -3.44 1.49
C ILE A 12 -3.58 -4.45 0.56
N ALA A 13 -4.59 -5.16 1.07
CA ALA A 13 -5.36 -6.12 0.27
C ALA A 13 -6.10 -5.46 -0.89
N ALA A 14 -6.67 -4.28 -0.67
CA ALA A 14 -7.35 -3.53 -1.72
C ALA A 14 -6.37 -3.07 -2.82
N VAL A 15 -5.16 -2.63 -2.49
CA VAL A 15 -4.15 -2.25 -3.48
C VAL A 15 -3.76 -3.47 -4.32
N VAL A 16 -3.45 -4.60 -3.68
CA VAL A 16 -3.12 -5.85 -4.39
C VAL A 16 -4.27 -6.28 -5.31
N ALA A 17 -5.51 -6.27 -4.83
CA ALA A 17 -6.67 -6.59 -5.66
C ALA A 17 -6.85 -5.59 -6.82
N ALA A 18 -6.60 -4.30 -6.60
CA ALA A 18 -6.71 -3.25 -7.61
C ALA A 18 -5.67 -3.42 -8.73
N THR A 19 -4.42 -3.81 -8.39
CA THR A 19 -3.40 -4.14 -9.42
C THR A 19 -3.79 -5.33 -10.30
N ARG A 20 -4.72 -6.17 -9.84
CA ARG A 20 -5.26 -7.32 -10.58
C ARG A 20 -6.57 -7.01 -11.31
N GLY A 21 -6.92 -5.72 -11.46
CA GLY A 21 -8.09 -5.26 -12.19
C GLY A 21 -9.38 -5.16 -11.36
N ASN A 22 -9.33 -5.33 -10.03
CA ASN A 22 -10.52 -5.15 -9.20
C ASN A 22 -10.92 -3.67 -9.10
N VAL A 23 -11.95 -3.28 -9.85
CA VAL A 23 -12.45 -1.90 -9.92
C VAL A 23 -12.99 -1.40 -8.57
N LYS A 24 -13.63 -2.26 -7.77
CA LYS A 24 -14.14 -1.88 -6.44
C LYS A 24 -12.98 -1.56 -5.49
N ALA A 25 -11.94 -2.40 -5.52
CA ALA A 25 -10.74 -2.19 -4.73
C ALA A 25 -10.01 -0.91 -5.16
N LYS A 26 -9.92 -0.62 -6.47
CA LYS A 26 -9.36 0.64 -6.98
C LYS A 26 -10.09 1.88 -6.47
N LYS A 27 -11.43 1.83 -6.38
CA LYS A 27 -12.23 2.93 -5.80
C LYS A 27 -11.97 3.09 -4.30
N PHE A 28 -11.87 1.99 -3.57
CA PHE A 28 -11.55 1.99 -2.14
C PHE A 28 -10.18 2.60 -1.85
N VAL A 29 -9.16 2.23 -2.64
CA VAL A 29 -7.82 2.82 -2.54
C VAL A 29 -7.85 4.33 -2.78
N LYS A 30 -8.54 4.78 -3.84
CA LYS A 30 -8.69 6.22 -4.13
C LYS A 30 -9.35 7.00 -3.00
N TYR A 31 -10.36 6.43 -2.35
CA TYR A 31 -10.99 7.05 -1.19
C TYR A 31 -9.99 7.26 -0.05
N HIS A 32 -9.19 6.24 0.25
CA HIS A 32 -8.14 6.35 1.27
C HIS A 32 -7.01 7.30 0.89
N GLN A 33 -6.58 7.33 -0.38
CA GLN A 33 -5.58 8.29 -0.86
C GLN A 33 -6.05 9.74 -0.69
N ASN A 34 -7.33 10.04 -0.95
CA ASN A 34 -7.87 11.38 -0.71
C ASN A 34 -7.80 11.77 0.78
N ALA A 35 -8.14 10.85 1.69
CA ALA A 35 -8.00 11.07 3.12
C ALA A 35 -6.52 11.26 3.55
N MET A 36 -5.59 10.50 2.94
CA MET A 36 -4.14 10.63 3.19
C MET A 36 -3.57 11.95 2.69
N GLY A 37 -4.04 12.46 1.54
CA GLY A 37 -3.58 13.71 0.95
C GLY A 37 -3.93 14.96 1.76
N GLN A 38 -4.89 14.85 2.69
CA GLN A 38 -5.25 15.92 3.64
C GLN A 38 -4.44 15.85 4.95
N GLY A 39 -3.59 14.83 5.12
CA GLY A 39 -2.78 14.60 6.32
C GLY A 39 -1.35 15.16 6.25
N ARG A 40 -0.46 14.66 7.11
CA ARG A 40 0.99 15.00 7.11
C ARG A 40 1.67 14.59 5.79
N SER A 41 2.78 15.27 5.46
CA SER A 41 3.56 15.06 4.23
C SER A 41 3.89 13.59 3.93
N ASP A 42 4.15 12.76 4.95
CA ASP A 42 4.51 11.34 4.77
C ASP A 42 3.36 10.49 4.21
N TRP A 43 2.12 10.84 4.54
CA TRP A 43 0.93 10.15 4.02
C TRP A 43 0.65 10.51 2.56
N ARG A 44 0.99 11.74 2.17
CA ARG A 44 0.93 12.16 0.77
C ARG A 44 1.95 11.40 -0.09
N LEU A 45 3.17 11.22 0.42
CA LEU A 45 4.19 10.40 -0.24
C LEU A 45 3.75 8.94 -0.40
N LEU A 46 3.08 8.37 0.60
CA LEU A 46 2.49 7.04 0.47
C LEU A 46 1.40 7.02 -0.61
N ALA A 47 0.51 8.02 -0.65
CA ALA A 47 -0.54 8.09 -1.66
C ALA A 47 0.02 8.13 -3.07
N ASP A 48 1.08 8.92 -3.32
CA ASP A 48 1.78 8.97 -4.60
C ASP A 48 2.40 7.61 -4.96
N ALA A 49 3.05 6.95 -4.00
CA ALA A 49 3.62 5.61 -4.20
C ALA A 49 2.54 4.57 -4.56
N LEU A 50 1.36 4.64 -3.94
CA LEU A 50 0.23 3.76 -4.28
C LEU A 50 -0.25 3.98 -5.72
N ASP A 51 -0.28 5.22 -6.22
CA ASP A 51 -0.62 5.50 -7.62
C ASP A 51 0.43 4.92 -8.58
N CYS A 52 1.72 5.04 -8.26
CA CYS A 52 2.80 4.39 -9.02
C CYS A 52 2.61 2.86 -9.06
N ILE A 53 2.30 2.22 -7.93
CA ILE A 53 2.03 0.78 -7.88
C ILE A 53 0.81 0.43 -8.74
N LEU A 54 -0.26 1.21 -8.69
CA LEU A 54 -1.44 0.98 -9.53
C LEU A 54 -1.15 1.22 -11.03
N ALA A 55 -0.19 2.07 -11.37
CA ALA A 55 0.28 2.31 -12.73
C ALA A 55 1.21 1.21 -13.27
N GLY A 56 1.77 0.38 -12.38
CA GLY A 56 2.63 -0.75 -12.76
C GLY A 56 4.05 -0.71 -12.20
N GLU A 57 4.43 0.33 -11.46
CA GLU A 57 5.74 0.43 -10.83
C GLU A 57 5.91 -0.63 -9.73
N ARG A 58 7.05 -1.31 -9.71
CA ARG A 58 7.36 -2.39 -8.75
C ARG A 58 8.71 -2.21 -8.07
N ASP A 59 9.50 -1.22 -8.47
CA ASP A 59 10.80 -0.95 -7.86
C ASP A 59 10.62 -0.32 -6.47
N GLU A 60 11.00 -1.06 -5.42
CA GLU A 60 10.91 -0.58 -4.04
C GLU A 60 11.74 0.68 -3.82
N ASN A 61 12.92 0.82 -4.43
CA ASN A 61 13.77 1.99 -4.22
C ASN A 61 13.16 3.26 -4.83
N ALA A 62 12.52 3.15 -6.00
CA ALA A 62 11.79 4.24 -6.63
C ALA A 62 10.55 4.63 -5.79
N LEU A 63 9.81 3.64 -5.30
CA LEU A 63 8.59 3.86 -4.52
C LEU A 63 8.86 4.39 -3.10
N CYS A 64 9.92 3.92 -2.46
CA CYS A 64 10.32 4.32 -1.10
C CYS A 64 11.38 5.43 -1.07
N GLY A 65 11.87 5.91 -2.22
CA GLY A 65 13.03 6.81 -2.29
C GLY A 65 12.87 8.12 -1.52
N SER A 66 11.63 8.61 -1.39
CA SER A 66 11.29 9.81 -0.62
C SER A 66 10.70 9.52 0.76
N LEU A 67 10.48 8.24 1.10
CA LEU A 67 9.88 7.80 2.36
C LEU A 67 10.97 7.42 3.36
N ASP A 68 10.67 7.58 4.65
CA ASP A 68 11.50 7.00 5.70
C ASP A 68 11.46 5.47 5.58
N LYS A 69 12.61 4.85 5.26
CA LYS A 69 12.78 3.41 5.06
C LYS A 69 12.45 2.57 6.29
N THR A 70 12.39 3.20 7.47
CA THR A 70 12.04 2.58 8.75
C THR A 70 10.59 2.88 9.19
N GLY A 71 9.90 3.76 8.45
CA GLY A 71 8.53 4.16 8.72
C GLY A 71 7.50 3.12 8.31
N ILE A 72 6.29 3.25 8.87
CA ILE A 72 5.16 2.34 8.58
C ILE A 72 4.76 2.36 7.10
N GLN A 73 4.97 3.48 6.41
CA GLN A 73 4.65 3.65 4.99
C GLN A 73 5.53 2.77 4.10
N ALA A 74 6.83 2.67 4.39
CA ALA A 74 7.74 1.79 3.66
C ALA A 74 7.35 0.32 3.86
N GLU A 75 6.98 -0.07 5.08
CA GLU A 75 6.50 -1.44 5.38
C GLU A 75 5.17 -1.76 4.66
N ILE A 76 4.26 -0.79 4.54
CA ILE A 76 3.04 -0.93 3.74
C ILE A 76 3.39 -1.23 2.27
N ILE A 77 4.29 -0.45 1.67
CA ILE A 77 4.72 -0.63 0.27
C ILE A 77 5.36 -2.00 0.07
N ARG A 78 6.31 -2.39 0.92
CA ARG A 78 6.95 -3.71 0.89
C ARG A 78 5.95 -4.86 0.96
N THR A 79 4.97 -4.72 1.85
CA THR A 79 3.93 -5.73 2.03
C THR A 79 3.01 -5.81 0.81
N ILE A 80 2.70 -4.68 0.18
CA ILE A 80 1.94 -4.64 -1.07
C ILE A 80 2.71 -5.34 -2.18
N LEU A 81 3.98 -5.00 -2.39
CA LEU A 81 4.83 -5.64 -3.41
C LEU A 81 4.90 -7.16 -3.19
N SER A 82 5.19 -7.57 -1.96
CA SER A 82 5.17 -8.99 -1.55
C SER A 82 3.82 -9.66 -1.78
N GLY A 83 2.71 -8.91 -1.62
CA GLY A 83 1.35 -9.38 -1.85
C GLY A 83 0.96 -9.48 -3.33
N ILE A 84 1.54 -8.63 -4.18
CA ILE A 84 1.39 -8.70 -5.64
C ILE A 84 2.04 -9.99 -6.14
N GLU A 85 3.28 -10.24 -5.73
CA GLU A 85 4.05 -11.46 -6.05
C GLU A 85 3.43 -12.71 -5.42
N ASN A 86 3.08 -12.65 -4.13
CA ASN A 86 2.49 -13.75 -3.39
C ASN A 86 1.24 -13.31 -2.61
N PRO A 87 0.03 -13.57 -3.13
CA PRO A 87 -1.21 -13.15 -2.48
C PRO A 87 -1.48 -13.84 -1.12
N ARG A 88 -0.75 -14.92 -0.78
CA ARG A 88 -0.85 -15.54 0.56
C ARG A 88 -0.32 -14.62 1.66
N THR A 89 0.66 -13.77 1.35
CA THR A 89 1.24 -12.81 2.32
C THR A 89 0.17 -11.89 2.89
N VAL A 90 -0.69 -11.36 2.01
CA VAL A 90 -1.82 -10.50 2.41
C VAL A 90 -2.85 -11.29 3.20
N LYS A 91 -3.15 -12.53 2.78
CA LYS A 91 -4.12 -13.38 3.46
C LYS A 91 -3.70 -13.65 4.91
N THR A 92 -2.45 -14.01 5.14
CA THR A 92 -1.89 -14.22 6.48
C THR A 92 -1.92 -12.95 7.33
N LEU A 93 -1.68 -11.77 6.74
CA LEU A 93 -1.77 -10.49 7.44
C LEU A 93 -3.20 -10.19 7.93
N LEU A 94 -4.22 -10.60 7.19
CA LEU A 94 -5.63 -10.41 7.54
C LEU A 94 -6.16 -11.45 8.54
N GLU A 95 -5.60 -12.66 8.53
CA GLU A 95 -6.04 -13.79 9.38
C GLU A 95 -5.34 -13.84 10.76
N SER A 96 -4.31 -13.02 10.99
CA SER A 96 -3.52 -13.00 12.23
C SER A 96 -3.99 -11.96 13.23
#